data_AF-A0A427CG01-F1
#
_entry.id   AF-A0A427CG01-F1
#
_cell.length_a   1.000
_cell.length_b   1.000
_cell.length_c   1.000
_cell.angle_alpha   90.00
_cell.angle_beta   90.00
_cell.angle_gamma   90.00
#
_symmetry.space_group_name_H-M   'P 1'
#
loop_
_entity.id
_entity.type
_entity.pdbx_description
1 polymer ?
#
loop_
_entity_poly.entity_id
_entity_poly.type
_entity_poly.pdbx_seq_one_letter_code
_entity_poly.pdbx_strand_id
1 'polypeptide(L)' 'MIRNIRRRCGEAGQHVIDQACRGVMDIESLAYEDLLQLHKDMERAEECLREGISFHDAGLLRTYYG' A
#
# COMPACT_ATOMS: atom_id res chain seq x y z
N MET A 1 10.86 6.78 1.97
CA MET A 1 10.31 6.56 3.33
C MET A 1 8.79 6.48 3.22
N ILE A 2 8.18 5.35 3.58
CA ILE A 2 6.74 5.04 3.40
C ILE A 2 5.81 6.14 3.94
N ARG A 3 6.19 6.82 5.03
CA ARG A 3 5.43 7.94 5.62
C ARG A 3 5.21 9.12 4.66
N ASN A 4 6.17 9.41 3.78
CA ASN A 4 6.04 10.49 2.79
C ASN A 4 5.13 10.07 1.63
N ILE A 5 5.27 8.82 1.18
CA ILE A 5 4.42 8.23 0.13
C ILE A 5 2.97 8.15 0.59
N ARG A 6 2.72 7.77 1.86
CA ARG A 6 1.39 7.81 2.49
C ARG A 6 0.75 9.19 2.41
N ARG A 7 1.53 10.26 2.67
CA ARG A 7 1.01 11.63 2.61
C ARG A 7 0.59 12.02 1.19
N ARG A 8 1.28 11.52 0.17
CA ARG A 8 0.95 11.73 -1.25
C ARG A 8 -0.23 10.86 -1.68
N CYS A 9 -0.35 9.67 -1.12
CA CYS A 9 -1.39 8.71 -1.50
C CYS A 9 -2.76 8.94 -0.86
N GLY A 10 -2.82 9.78 0.18
CA GLY A 10 -4.06 10.06 0.90
C GLY A 10 -4.66 8.80 1.54
N GLU A 11 -5.99 8.78 1.68
CA GLU A 11 -6.74 7.67 2.30
C GLU A 11 -6.55 6.35 1.56
N ALA A 12 -6.43 6.38 0.23
CA ALA A 12 -6.18 5.20 -0.59
C ALA A 12 -4.86 4.50 -0.24
N GLY A 13 -3.81 5.28 0.09
CA GLY A 13 -2.54 4.73 0.56
C GLY A 13 -2.63 4.08 1.95
N GLN A 14 -3.56 4.52 2.80
CA GLN A 14 -3.79 3.90 4.10
C GLN A 14 -4.36 2.49 3.94
N HIS A 15 -5.26 2.26 2.98
CA HIS A 15 -5.78 0.92 2.68
C HIS A 15 -4.70 -0.08 2.24
N VAL A 16 -3.70 0.38 1.47
CA VAL A 16 -2.55 -0.47 1.06
C VAL A 16 -1.72 -0.87 2.28
N ILE A 17 -1.49 0.08 3.20
CA ILE A 17 -0.77 -0.18 4.46
C ILE A 17 -1.57 -1.14 5.35
N ASP A 18 -2.87 -0.92 5.51
CA ASP A 18 -3.74 -1.76 6.33
C ASP A 18 -3.80 -3.20 5.79
N GLN A 19 -3.81 -3.37 4.47
CA GLN A 19 -3.74 -4.67 3.81
C GLN A 19 -2.42 -5.39 4.10
N ALA A 20 -1.30 -4.67 4.02
CA ALA A 20 0.02 -5.25 4.33
C ALA A 20 0.14 -5.59 5.82
N CYS A 21 -0.41 -4.75 6.70
CA CYS A 21 -0.42 -4.98 8.15
C CYS A 21 -1.45 -6.00 8.61
N ARG A 22 -2.17 -6.68 7.70
CA ARG A 22 -3.20 -7.65 8.06
C ARG A 22 -2.58 -8.82 8.83
N GLY A 23 -2.80 -8.83 10.15
CA GLY A 23 -2.27 -9.85 11.06
C GLY A 23 -1.10 -9.40 11.92
N VAL A 24 -0.64 -8.15 11.79
CA VAL A 24 0.36 -7.52 12.67
C VAL A 24 -0.18 -6.20 13.23
N MET A 25 0.32 -5.76 14.39
CA MET A 25 -0.14 -4.50 15.00
C MET A 25 0.31 -3.26 14.23
N ASP A 26 1.52 -3.30 13.66
CA ASP A 26 2.14 -2.13 13.04
C ASP A 26 3.09 -2.53 11.90
N ILE A 27 3.41 -1.55 11.04
CA ILE A 27 4.39 -1.67 9.96
C ILE A 27 5.75 -2.16 10.50
N GLU A 28 6.12 -1.76 11.70
CA GLU A 28 7.39 -2.13 12.33
C GLU A 28 7.45 -3.62 12.73
N SER A 29 6.29 -4.28 12.82
CA SER A 29 6.18 -5.71 13.09
C SER A 29 6.15 -6.56 11.81
N LEU A 30 6.16 -5.93 10.63
CA LEU A 30 6.20 -6.65 9.35
C LEU A 30 7.57 -7.29 9.14
N ALA A 31 7.58 -8.48 8.55
CA ALA A 31 8.81 -9.10 8.10
C ALA A 31 9.46 -8.24 7.02
N TYR A 32 10.77 -8.38 6.84
CA TYR A 32 11.51 -7.63 5.82
C TYR A 32 10.91 -7.81 4.41
N GLU A 33 10.46 -9.02 4.08
CA GLU A 33 9.84 -9.33 2.80
C GLU A 33 8.52 -8.58 2.60
N ASP A 34 7.69 -8.50 3.64
CA ASP A 34 6.43 -7.75 3.63
C ASP A 34 6.66 -6.24 3.58
N LEU A 35 7.68 -5.73 4.29
CA LEU A 35 8.11 -4.33 4.21
C LEU A 35 8.59 -3.96 2.81
N LEU A 36 9.36 -4.86 2.17
CA LEU A 36 9.85 -4.67 0.82
C LEU A 36 8.68 -4.67 -0.17
N GLN A 37 7.70 -5.56 0.00
CA GLN A 37 6.51 -5.60 -0.83
C GLN A 37 5.65 -4.34 -0.64
N LEU A 38 5.42 -3.91 0.60
CA LEU A 38 4.71 -2.68 0.92
C LEU A 38 5.39 -1.45 0.30
N HIS A 39 6.73 -1.41 0.30
CA HIS A 39 7.45 -0.31 -0.36
C HIS A 39 7.13 -0.25 -1.86
N LYS A 40 7.21 -1.39 -2.56
CA LYS A 40 6.92 -1.47 -4.00
C LYS A 40 5.46 -1.13 -4.31
N ASP A 41 4.53 -1.59 -3.48
CA ASP A 41 3.10 -1.30 -3.63
C ASP A 41 2.84 0.20 -3.43
N MET A 42 3.50 0.83 -2.47
CA MET A 42 3.40 2.28 -2.25
C MET A 42 4.02 3.10 -3.40
N GLU A 43 5.12 2.65 -4.00
CA GLU A 43 5.69 3.28 -5.19
C GLU A 43 4.73 3.20 -6.39
N ARG A 44 4.13 2.04 -6.63
CA ARG A 44 3.08 1.89 -7.64
C ARG A 44 1.86 2.75 -7.33
N ALA A 45 1.45 2.85 -6.06
CA ALA A 45 0.33 3.68 -5.66
C ALA A 45 0.54 5.16 -6.01
N GLU A 46 1.76 5.67 -5.84
CA GLU A 46 2.11 7.04 -6.26
C GLU A 46 2.05 7.21 -7.78
N GLU A 47 2.53 6.23 -8.55
CA GLU A 47 2.45 6.23 -10.01
C GLU A 47 0.99 6.20 -10.48
N CYS A 48 0.15 5.36 -9.90
CA CYS A 48 -1.27 5.29 -10.22
C CYS A 48 -1.98 6.63 -9.95
N LEU A 49 -1.66 7.33 -8.86
CA LEU A 49 -2.22 8.66 -8.61
C LEU A 49 -1.76 9.69 -9.62
N ARG A 50 -0.52 9.60 -10.09
CA ARG A 50 -0.01 10.48 -11.16
C ARG A 50 -0.73 10.22 -12.48
N GLU A 51 -1.08 8.98 -12.76
CA GLU A 51 -1.75 8.56 -13.99
C GLU A 51 -3.29 8.63 -13.90
N GLY A 52 -3.85 8.88 -12.71
CA GLY A 52 -5.29 8.88 -12.49
C GLY A 52 -5.92 7.48 -12.48
N ILE A 53 -5.11 6.45 -12.27
CA ILE A 53 -5.53 5.04 -12.22
C ILE A 53 -6.01 4.70 -10.81
N SER A 54 -7.14 3.99 -10.72
CA SER A 54 -7.66 3.52 -9.43
C SER A 54 -6.81 2.39 -8.85
N PHE A 55 -6.70 2.30 -7.53
CA PHE A 55 -5.83 1.31 -6.88
C PHE A 55 -6.35 -0.13 -7.05
N HIS A 56 -7.64 -0.29 -7.31
CA HIS A 56 -8.24 -1.57 -7.66
C HIS A 56 -7.79 -2.01 -9.06
N ASP A 57 -7.80 -1.11 -10.04
CA ASP A 57 -7.37 -1.37 -11.42
C ASP A 57 -5.86 -1.68 -11.49
N ALA A 58 -5.08 -0.99 -10.67
CA ALA A 58 -3.64 -1.23 -10.51
C ALA A 58 -3.28 -2.57 -9.84
N GLY A 59 -4.27 -3.28 -9.27
CA GLY A 59 -4.06 -4.51 -8.51
C GLY A 59 -3.36 -4.29 -7.16
N LEU A 60 -3.38 -3.06 -6.62
CA LEU A 60 -2.79 -2.71 -5.32
C LEU A 60 -3.71 -3.14 -4.17
N LEU A 61 -5.01 -2.94 -4.35
CA LEU A 61 -6.03 -3.43 -3.42
C LEU A 61 -6.43 -4.84 -3.84
N ARG A 62 -6.10 -5.83 -3.01
CA ARG A 62 -6.61 -7.18 -3.16
C ARG A 62 -8.05 -7.17 -2.67
N THR A 63 -8.99 -7.34 -3.59
CA THR A 63 -10.34 -7.78 -3.23
C THR A 63 -10.18 -9.17 -2.62
N TYR A 64 -10.21 -9.24 -1.28
CA TYR A 64 -10.45 -10.51 -0.60
C TYR A 64 -11.90 -10.92 -0.93
N TYR A 65 -12.09 -11.49 -2.13
CA TYR A 65 -13.22 -12.36 -2.38
C TYR A 65 -12.96 -13.65 -1.59
N GLY A 66 -13.38 -13.63 -0.33
CA GLY A 66 -13.62 -14.81 0.48
C GLY A 66 -15.12 -15.04 0.59
#